data_AF-A0A7J2YX03-F1
#
_entry.id   AF-A0A7J2YX03-F1
#
_cell.length_a   1.000
_cell.length_b   1.000
_cell.length_c   1.000
_cell.angle_alpha   90.00
_cell.angle_beta   90.00
_cell.angle_gamma   90.00
#
_symmetry.space_group_name_H-M   'P 1'
#
loop_
_entity.id
_entity.type
_entity.pdbx_description
1 polymer ?
#
loop_
_entity_poly.entity_id
_entity_poly.type
_entity_poly.pdbx_seq_one_letter_code
_entity_poly.pdbx_strand_id
1 'polypeptide(L)'
;HRIWAPAWVSRRDSEIRRLKDALEQAHKQQIEKDSQKPITAPVTDVQKNQFSGIEKFTVPYKVYPLKATYNPYIRVANGRSTVDSKTKNEFHFPENRENQTKLLSELIANEGPVHFDYAVERLAATWGIKQTNPKISHAVKEALNNLLREQKVTIKGSFLWPTGLKETPIRVPIQGLPESKRKPQYIAPEEVEAAMKLVAQYALGISDESLIAETAKVFGVNHGGEEAKAVFSEVLKRLVRERKLVQKDDGTVTAA
;
A
#
# COMPACT_ATOMS: atom_id res chain seq x y z
N HIS A 1 19.12 -38.39 -8.79
CA HIS A 1 20.44 -38.81 -9.30
C HIS A 1 21.54 -37.88 -8.78
N ARG A 2 22.73 -38.41 -8.46
CA ARG A 2 23.84 -37.66 -7.85
C ARG A 2 24.92 -37.41 -8.91
N ILE A 3 25.08 -36.16 -9.34
CA ILE A 3 25.81 -35.77 -10.57
C ILE A 3 27.35 -35.69 -10.33
N TRP A 4 27.80 -35.82 -9.08
CA TRP A 4 29.20 -35.62 -8.66
C TRP A 4 29.85 -36.90 -8.10
N ALA A 5 29.50 -38.06 -8.64
CA ALA A 5 30.16 -39.32 -8.28
C ALA A 5 31.39 -39.59 -9.19
N PRO A 6 32.46 -40.26 -8.70
CA PRO A 6 33.62 -40.65 -9.52
C PRO A 6 33.26 -41.48 -10.77
N ALA A 7 32.09 -42.14 -10.74
CA ALA A 7 31.52 -42.89 -11.85
C ALA A 7 31.16 -42.00 -13.07
N TRP A 8 30.90 -40.70 -12.87
CA TRP A 8 30.58 -39.76 -13.95
C TRP A 8 31.76 -39.50 -14.88
N VAL A 9 32.98 -39.49 -14.33
CA VAL A 9 34.23 -39.24 -15.07
C VAL A 9 34.65 -40.48 -15.88
N SER A 10 34.38 -41.68 -15.36
CA SER A 10 34.80 -42.94 -15.98
C SER A 10 33.76 -43.56 -16.92
N ARG A 11 32.46 -43.27 -16.74
CA ARG A 11 31.37 -43.93 -17.48
C ARG A 11 30.26 -42.95 -17.91
N ARG A 12 30.68 -41.81 -18.45
CA ARG A 12 29.81 -40.68 -18.85
C ARG A 12 28.59 -41.10 -19.67
N ASP A 13 28.77 -41.87 -20.74
CA ASP A 13 27.67 -42.24 -21.64
C ASP A 13 26.61 -43.13 -20.96
N SER A 14 27.04 -44.02 -20.07
CA SER A 14 26.11 -44.89 -19.33
C SER A 14 25.31 -44.13 -18.27
N GLU A 15 25.90 -43.10 -17.66
CA GLU A 15 25.24 -42.30 -16.64
C GLU A 15 24.30 -41.25 -17.28
N ILE A 16 24.63 -40.75 -18.48
CA ILE A 16 23.71 -39.95 -19.31
C ILE A 16 22.46 -40.78 -19.68
N ARG A 17 22.62 -42.04 -20.09
CA ARG A 17 21.47 -42.92 -20.41
C ARG A 17 20.60 -43.16 -19.18
N ARG A 18 21.19 -43.46 -18.03
CA ARG A 18 20.45 -43.63 -16.77
C ARG A 18 19.69 -42.37 -16.36
N LEU A 19 20.32 -41.20 -16.52
CA LEU A 19 19.66 -39.93 -16.23
C LEU A 19 18.48 -39.67 -17.17
N LYS A 20 18.64 -39.99 -18.46
CA LYS A 20 17.56 -39.90 -19.45
C LYS A 20 16.39 -40.83 -19.10
N ASP A 21 16.69 -42.09 -18.78
CA ASP A 21 15.67 -43.08 -18.40
C ASP A 21 14.93 -42.66 -17.12
N ALA A 22 15.64 -42.12 -16.13
CA ALA A 22 15.03 -41.62 -14.90
C ALA A 22 14.14 -40.39 -15.14
N LEU A 23 14.50 -39.51 -16.07
CA LEU A 23 13.68 -38.38 -16.51
C LEU A 23 12.42 -38.85 -17.23
N GLU A 24 12.54 -39.81 -18.14
CA GLU A 24 11.40 -40.38 -18.86
C GLU A 24 10.45 -41.12 -17.91
N GLN A 25 10.96 -41.86 -16.93
CA GLN A 25 10.15 -42.51 -15.90
C GLN A 25 9.43 -41.50 -15.00
N ALA A 26 10.11 -40.44 -14.57
CA ALA A 26 9.48 -39.37 -13.79
C ALA A 26 8.37 -38.66 -14.58
N HIS A 27 8.59 -38.44 -15.89
CA HIS A 27 7.60 -37.82 -16.76
C HIS A 27 6.35 -38.71 -16.93
N LYS A 28 6.54 -40.02 -17.11
CA LYS A 28 5.42 -40.99 -17.18
C LYS A 28 4.64 -41.05 -15.87
N GLN A 29 5.33 -41.08 -14.73
CA GLN A 29 4.68 -41.06 -13.41
C GLN A 29 3.89 -39.76 -13.18
N GLN A 30 4.37 -38.62 -13.68
CA GLN A 30 3.65 -37.34 -13.60
C GLN A 30 2.36 -37.36 -14.44
N ILE A 31 2.43 -37.89 -15.67
CA ILE A 31 1.27 -38.01 -16.58
C ILE A 31 0.21 -38.95 -15.98
N GLU A 32 0.60 -40.10 -15.43
CA GLU A 32 -0.32 -41.03 -14.78
C GLU A 32 -0.99 -40.40 -13.55
N LYS A 33 -0.23 -39.61 -12.77
CA LYS A 33 -0.73 -38.91 -11.59
C LYS A 33 -1.69 -37.75 -11.92
N ASP A 34 -1.49 -37.08 -13.05
CA ASP A 34 -2.41 -36.06 -13.56
C ASP A 34 -3.67 -36.67 -14.19
N SER A 35 -3.56 -37.87 -14.76
CA SER A 35 -4.71 -38.59 -15.38
C SER A 35 -5.71 -39.15 -14.35
N GLN A 36 -5.33 -39.26 -13.07
CA GLN A 36 -6.18 -39.81 -12.00
C GLN A 36 -6.84 -38.74 -11.11
N LYS A 37 -6.64 -37.45 -11.39
CA LYS A 37 -7.37 -36.38 -10.69
C LYS A 37 -8.69 -36.07 -11.41
N PRO A 38 -9.85 -36.08 -10.71
CA PRO A 38 -11.10 -35.63 -11.30
C PRO A 38 -11.01 -34.15 -11.69
N ILE A 39 -11.45 -33.85 -12.90
CA ILE A 39 -11.46 -32.51 -13.51
C ILE A 39 -12.40 -31.62 -12.69
N THR A 40 -11.82 -30.75 -11.87
CA THR A 40 -12.47 -29.51 -11.41
C THR A 40 -11.82 -28.39 -12.21
N ALA A 41 -12.61 -27.51 -12.80
CA ALA A 41 -12.18 -26.49 -13.77
C ALA A 41 -10.86 -25.79 -13.37
N PRO A 42 -9.88 -25.64 -14.28
CA PRO A 42 -8.59 -25.08 -13.92
C PRO A 42 -8.75 -23.57 -13.74
N VAL A 43 -8.71 -23.13 -12.48
CA VAL A 43 -8.19 -21.80 -12.15
C VAL A 43 -6.74 -21.83 -12.62
N THR A 44 -6.41 -20.96 -13.57
CA THR A 44 -5.05 -20.74 -14.04
C THR A 44 -4.15 -20.56 -12.82
N ASP A 45 -3.31 -21.57 -12.55
CA ASP A 45 -2.24 -21.48 -11.57
C ASP A 45 -1.23 -20.48 -12.13
N VAL A 46 -1.50 -19.20 -11.84
CA VAL A 46 -0.51 -18.13 -11.86
C VAL A 46 0.70 -18.73 -11.18
N GLN A 47 1.86 -18.74 -11.85
CA GLN A 47 3.11 -18.99 -11.16
C GLN A 47 3.18 -17.98 -10.02
N LYS A 48 2.78 -18.41 -8.82
CA LYS A 48 2.90 -17.66 -7.58
C LYS A 48 4.39 -17.55 -7.35
N ASN A 49 5.02 -16.57 -7.99
CA ASN A 49 6.06 -15.83 -7.31
C ASN A 49 5.36 -15.29 -6.07
N GLN A 50 5.43 -16.07 -4.99
CA GLN A 50 4.97 -15.64 -3.68
C GLN A 50 5.62 -14.30 -3.46
N PHE A 51 4.81 -13.24 -3.44
CA PHE A 51 5.24 -11.91 -3.05
C PHE A 51 5.47 -11.98 -1.53
N SER A 52 6.50 -12.71 -1.11
CA SER A 52 6.99 -12.73 0.27
C SER A 52 7.50 -11.32 0.54
N GLY A 53 6.87 -10.64 1.48
CA GLY A 53 7.01 -9.21 1.69
C GLY A 53 8.44 -8.67 1.60
N ILE A 54 8.56 -7.55 0.89
CA ILE A 54 9.42 -6.36 1.10
C ILE A 54 10.95 -6.58 1.18
N GLU A 55 11.48 -7.80 1.19
CA GLU A 55 12.92 -8.00 1.18
C GLU A 55 13.48 -8.08 -0.24
N LYS A 56 13.94 -6.91 -0.71
CA LYS A 56 14.80 -6.66 -1.89
C LYS A 56 14.08 -6.42 -3.21
N PHE A 57 13.62 -5.18 -3.40
CA PHE A 57 13.40 -4.62 -4.74
C PHE A 57 14.62 -3.79 -5.16
N THR A 58 15.44 -4.34 -6.06
CA THR A 58 16.45 -3.62 -6.86
C THR A 58 15.83 -3.19 -8.19
N VAL A 59 14.74 -2.42 -8.14
CA VAL A 59 13.98 -1.87 -9.27
C VAL A 59 13.48 -0.47 -8.81
N PRO A 60 13.37 0.56 -9.68
CA PRO A 60 13.34 1.98 -9.26
C PRO A 60 12.15 2.44 -8.40
N TYR A 61 11.16 1.60 -8.11
CA TYR A 61 10.01 1.98 -7.29
C TYR A 61 10.31 1.78 -5.80
N LYS A 62 10.53 2.89 -5.10
CA LYS A 62 10.78 2.92 -3.66
C LYS A 62 9.46 2.74 -2.91
N VAL A 63 9.24 1.56 -2.36
CA VAL A 63 8.24 1.35 -1.33
C VAL A 63 8.79 1.90 -0.02
N TYR A 64 8.02 2.73 0.68
CA TYR A 64 8.45 3.32 1.94
C TYR A 64 7.58 2.79 3.07
N PRO A 65 8.16 2.35 4.21
CA PRO A 65 7.36 2.20 5.41
C PRO A 65 6.70 3.55 5.70
N LEU A 66 5.43 3.54 6.10
CA LEU A 66 4.74 4.75 6.54
C LEU A 66 5.60 5.40 7.62
N LYS A 67 6.21 6.54 7.31
CA LYS A 67 7.01 7.27 8.28
C LYS A 67 6.07 7.85 9.32
N ALA A 68 5.84 7.11 10.41
CA ALA A 68 5.23 7.63 11.64
C ALA A 68 6.20 8.57 12.39
N THR A 69 6.98 9.37 11.65
CA THR A 69 8.06 10.22 12.12
C THR A 69 7.63 11.69 12.12
N TYR A 70 6.33 11.99 12.21
CA TYR A 70 5.91 13.31 12.67
C TYR A 70 5.85 13.24 14.19
N ASN A 71 6.47 14.21 14.87
CA ASN A 71 6.42 14.29 16.31
C ASN A 71 5.08 14.93 16.71
N PRO A 72 4.09 14.18 17.22
CA PRO A 72 2.80 14.77 17.57
C PRO A 72 2.89 15.71 18.78
N TYR A 73 4.00 15.68 19.52
CA TYR A 73 4.16 16.40 20.77
C TYR A 73 4.69 17.81 20.54
N ILE A 74 3.77 18.77 20.40
CA ILE A 74 4.05 20.17 20.71
C ILE A 74 3.64 20.40 22.15
N ARG A 75 4.53 20.95 22.98
CA ARG A 75 4.16 21.46 24.31
C ARG A 75 3.22 22.64 24.11
N VAL A 76 1.93 22.41 24.27
CA VAL A 76 0.94 23.49 24.32
C VAL A 76 1.20 24.24 25.62
N ALA A 77 1.61 25.50 25.52
CA ALA A 77 1.69 26.38 26.68
C ALA A 77 0.26 26.61 27.19
N ASN A 78 -0.16 25.79 28.15
CA ASN A 78 -1.25 26.13 29.04
C ASN A 78 -0.76 27.33 29.87
N GLY A 79 -1.24 28.52 29.50
CA GLY A 79 -0.72 29.81 29.97
C GLY A 79 -0.33 29.80 31.44
N ARG A 80 0.87 30.31 31.73
CA ARG A 80 1.31 30.60 33.10
C ARG A 80 0.44 31.74 33.64
N SER A 81 -0.66 31.42 34.29
CA SER A 81 -1.28 32.31 35.27
C SER A 81 -2.24 31.53 36.17
N THR A 82 -1.96 31.56 37.47
CA THR A 82 -2.86 31.16 38.54
C THR A 82 -3.95 32.22 38.70
N VAL A 83 -4.89 32.26 37.77
CA VAL A 83 -6.17 32.95 37.96
C VAL A 83 -7.23 32.06 37.36
N ASP A 84 -7.83 31.23 38.22
CA ASP A 84 -9.14 30.57 38.11
C ASP A 84 -9.78 30.50 36.70
N SER A 85 -9.07 29.92 35.73
CA SER A 85 -9.63 29.74 34.38
C SER A 85 -10.27 28.38 34.31
N LYS A 86 -11.57 28.32 34.59
CA LYS A 86 -12.44 27.15 34.37
C LYS A 86 -12.58 26.76 32.89
N THR A 87 -11.83 27.36 31.95
CA THR A 87 -11.90 27.02 30.53
C THR A 87 -10.88 25.95 30.18
N LYS A 88 -11.37 24.76 29.82
CA LYS A 88 -10.55 23.70 29.25
C LYS A 88 -10.02 24.18 27.90
N ASN A 89 -8.71 24.17 27.68
CA ASN A 89 -8.11 24.45 26.38
C ASN A 89 -8.38 23.27 25.43
N GLU A 90 -9.53 23.29 24.74
CA GLU A 90 -9.95 22.21 23.84
C GLU A 90 -9.32 22.33 22.45
N PHE A 91 -9.16 21.19 21.77
CA PHE A 91 -8.51 21.13 20.46
C PHE A 91 -9.04 22.20 19.50
N HIS A 92 -10.36 22.34 19.36
CA HIS A 92 -10.99 23.14 18.31
C HIS A 92 -10.97 24.66 18.59
N PHE A 93 -10.45 25.10 19.73
CA PHE A 93 -10.41 26.51 20.10
C PHE A 93 -9.50 27.32 19.17
N PRO A 94 -9.89 28.54 18.77
CA PRO A 94 -9.11 29.38 17.85
C PRO A 94 -7.68 29.66 18.31
N GLU A 95 -7.42 29.72 19.61
CA GLU A 95 -6.11 29.95 20.23
C GLU A 95 -5.09 28.86 19.85
N ASN A 96 -5.57 27.65 19.51
CA ASN A 96 -4.73 26.53 19.09
C ASN A 96 -4.45 26.53 17.58
N ARG A 97 -4.94 27.52 16.81
CA ARG A 97 -4.89 27.50 15.34
C ARG A 97 -3.48 27.39 14.77
N GLU A 98 -2.54 28.11 15.36
CA GLU A 98 -1.13 28.08 14.93
C GLU A 98 -0.55 26.67 15.12
N ASN A 99 -0.76 26.07 16.29
CA ASN A 99 -0.33 24.71 16.59
C ASN A 99 -0.97 23.68 15.65
N GLN A 100 -2.29 23.77 15.40
CA GLN A 100 -2.99 22.90 14.46
C GLN A 100 -2.43 23.03 13.04
N THR A 101 -2.16 24.27 12.59
CA THR A 101 -1.60 24.57 11.26
C THR A 101 -0.21 23.97 11.11
N LYS A 102 0.64 24.12 12.13
CA LYS A 102 1.98 23.52 12.16
C LYS A 102 1.93 21.99 12.12
N LEU A 103 1.13 21.36 12.99
CA LEU A 103 0.98 19.91 13.03
C LEU A 103 0.42 19.35 11.72
N LEU A 104 -0.57 20.03 11.12
CA LEU A 104 -1.12 19.62 9.83
C LEU A 104 -0.06 19.71 8.73
N SER A 105 0.75 20.77 8.72
CA SER A 105 1.85 20.92 7.76
C SER A 105 2.88 19.80 7.91
N GLU A 106 3.29 19.48 9.13
CA GLU A 106 4.25 18.41 9.42
C GLU A 106 3.67 17.03 9.04
N LEU A 107 2.40 16.78 9.33
CA LEU A 107 1.71 15.55 8.92
C LEU A 107 1.72 15.41 7.39
N ILE A 108 1.32 16.45 6.65
CA ILE A 108 1.27 16.40 5.18
C ILE A 108 2.68 16.29 4.58
N ALA A 109 3.68 16.95 5.15
CA ALA A 109 5.05 16.86 4.66
C ALA A 109 5.64 15.45 4.82
N ASN A 110 5.32 14.75 5.92
CA ASN A 110 5.89 13.43 6.23
C ASN A 110 5.05 12.27 5.66
N GLU A 111 3.72 12.41 5.65
CA GLU A 111 2.78 11.36 5.28
C GLU A 111 1.96 11.71 4.03
N GLY A 112 2.24 12.82 3.35
CA GLY A 112 1.58 13.20 2.11
C GLY A 112 1.71 12.16 1.00
N PRO A 113 0.66 11.88 0.21
CA PRO A 113 -0.68 12.48 0.25
C PRO A 113 -1.57 11.96 1.41
N VAL A 114 -2.37 12.81 2.03
CA VAL A 114 -3.20 12.45 3.21
C VAL A 114 -4.68 12.75 2.98
N HIS A 115 -5.57 11.79 3.24
CA HIS A 115 -7.02 12.05 3.22
C HIS A 115 -7.42 13.04 4.34
N PHE A 116 -8.32 13.99 4.05
CA PHE A 116 -8.71 15.01 5.02
C PHE A 116 -9.20 14.41 6.35
N ASP A 117 -10.13 13.45 6.32
CA ASP A 117 -10.63 12.81 7.56
C ASP A 117 -9.54 12.08 8.33
N TYR A 118 -8.57 11.46 7.64
CA TYR A 118 -7.42 10.85 8.31
C TYR A 118 -6.55 11.92 9.00
N ALA A 119 -6.36 13.08 8.37
CA ALA A 119 -5.68 14.21 9.01
C ALA A 119 -6.43 14.70 10.25
N VAL A 120 -7.77 14.77 10.20
CA VAL A 120 -8.60 15.12 11.35
C VAL A 120 -8.42 14.11 12.48
N GLU A 121 -8.53 12.81 12.20
CA GLU A 121 -8.31 11.73 13.18
C GLU A 121 -6.89 11.79 13.78
N ARG A 122 -5.86 11.95 12.96
CA ARG A 122 -4.44 12.03 13.39
C ARG A 122 -4.18 13.25 14.28
N LEU A 123 -4.69 14.42 13.92
CA LEU A 123 -4.53 15.64 14.73
C LEU A 123 -5.31 15.55 16.03
N ALA A 124 -6.56 15.09 16.01
CA ALA A 124 -7.38 14.94 17.21
C ALA A 124 -6.75 13.96 18.22
N ALA A 125 -6.14 12.88 17.72
CA ALA A 125 -5.45 11.90 18.55
C ALA A 125 -4.28 12.52 19.35
N THR A 126 -3.65 13.60 18.87
CA THR A 126 -2.58 14.29 19.60
C THR A 126 -3.09 15.01 20.87
N TRP A 127 -4.39 15.30 20.95
CA TRP A 127 -5.09 15.78 22.15
C TRP A 127 -5.81 14.65 22.92
N GLY A 128 -5.53 13.38 22.61
CA GLY A 128 -6.18 12.22 23.24
C GLY A 128 -7.66 12.06 22.87
N ILE A 129 -8.12 12.77 21.83
CA ILE A 129 -9.51 12.71 21.38
C ILE A 129 -9.70 11.48 20.50
N LYS A 130 -10.56 10.56 20.93
CA LYS A 130 -10.85 9.31 20.21
C LYS A 130 -11.93 9.44 19.13
N GLN A 131 -12.83 10.42 19.27
CA GLN A 131 -13.93 10.63 18.35
C GLN A 131 -13.96 12.08 17.88
N THR A 132 -13.89 12.26 16.56
CA THR A 132 -13.93 13.56 15.92
C THR A 132 -15.37 14.03 15.77
N ASN A 133 -15.65 15.29 16.11
CA ASN A 133 -16.93 15.93 15.91
C ASN A 133 -16.80 17.08 14.88
N PRO A 134 -17.91 17.67 14.40
CA PRO A 134 -17.85 18.73 13.39
C PRO A 134 -17.00 19.94 13.79
N LYS A 135 -16.87 20.25 15.09
CA LYS A 135 -16.02 21.36 15.57
C LYS A 135 -14.54 21.08 15.35
N ILE A 136 -14.10 19.83 15.59
CA ILE A 136 -12.73 19.39 15.36
C ILE A 136 -12.41 19.43 13.86
N SER A 137 -13.30 18.87 13.02
CA SER A 137 -13.12 18.93 11.56
C SER A 137 -13.10 20.37 11.05
N HIS A 138 -13.93 21.25 11.60
CA HIS A 138 -13.92 22.67 11.27
C HIS A 138 -12.58 23.32 11.65
N ALA A 139 -12.05 23.06 12.84
CA ALA A 139 -10.74 23.57 13.25
C ALA A 139 -9.60 23.04 12.35
N VAL A 140 -9.61 21.78 11.95
CA VAL A 140 -8.61 21.29 10.97
C VAL A 140 -8.79 21.97 9.61
N LYS A 141 -10.04 22.27 9.20
CA LYS A 141 -10.34 22.96 7.94
C LYS A 141 -9.81 24.40 7.93
N GLU A 142 -10.00 25.21 8.97
CA GLU A 142 -9.42 26.57 8.95
C GLU A 142 -7.90 26.55 9.15
N ALA A 143 -7.32 25.52 9.78
CA ALA A 143 -5.86 25.32 9.77
C ALA A 143 -5.35 25.01 8.36
N LEU A 144 -6.07 24.15 7.61
CA LEU A 144 -5.80 23.89 6.20
C LEU A 144 -5.91 25.16 5.35
N ASN A 145 -6.90 26.01 5.59
CA ASN A 145 -7.05 27.28 4.86
C ASN A 145 -5.81 28.19 5.00
N ASN A 146 -5.16 28.20 6.17
CA ASN A 146 -3.90 28.93 6.34
C ASN A 146 -2.78 28.33 5.47
N LEU A 147 -2.63 27.00 5.44
CA LEU A 147 -1.63 26.32 4.59
C LEU A 147 -1.87 26.53 3.10
N LEU A 148 -3.14 26.62 2.67
CA LEU A 148 -3.50 26.92 1.29
C LEU A 148 -3.13 28.36 0.91
N ARG A 149 -3.39 29.33 1.80
CA ARG A 149 -2.98 30.74 1.60
C ARG A 149 -1.47 30.88 1.49
N GLU A 150 -0.74 30.11 2.30
CA GLU A 150 0.73 30.05 2.30
C GLU A 150 1.31 29.21 1.16
N GLN A 151 0.47 28.59 0.32
CA GLN A 151 0.88 27.71 -0.79
C GLN A 151 1.82 26.57 -0.34
N LYS A 152 1.61 26.04 0.86
CA LYS A 152 2.37 24.89 1.41
C LYS A 152 1.74 23.55 1.09
N VAL A 153 0.45 23.55 0.75
CA VAL A 153 -0.36 22.34 0.50
C VAL A 153 -1.20 22.56 -0.75
N THR A 154 -1.45 21.49 -1.52
CA THR A 154 -2.44 21.45 -2.59
C THR A 154 -3.51 20.40 -2.29
N ILE A 155 -4.69 20.54 -2.89
CA ILE A 155 -5.79 19.60 -2.73
C ILE A 155 -6.05 18.89 -4.06
N LYS A 156 -6.17 17.56 -4.02
CA LYS A 156 -6.65 16.74 -5.14
C LYS A 156 -7.75 15.81 -4.63
N GLY A 157 -9.00 16.07 -5.04
CA GLY A 157 -10.16 15.40 -4.44
C GLY A 157 -10.20 15.63 -2.93
N SER A 158 -10.30 14.55 -2.15
CA SER A 158 -10.30 14.58 -0.67
C SER A 158 -8.91 14.50 -0.04
N PHE A 159 -7.85 14.58 -0.84
CA PHE A 159 -6.46 14.39 -0.40
C PHE A 159 -5.67 15.70 -0.37
N LEU A 160 -4.86 15.82 0.68
CA LEU A 160 -3.93 16.92 0.95
C LEU A 160 -2.53 16.52 0.51
N TRP A 161 -1.92 17.34 -0.33
CA TRP A 161 -0.65 17.04 -1.00
C TRP A 161 0.42 18.06 -0.64
N PRO A 162 1.66 17.62 -0.34
CA PRO A 162 2.78 18.53 -0.21
C PRO A 162 3.16 19.10 -1.58
N THR A 163 3.43 20.40 -1.64
CA THR A 163 3.68 21.14 -2.91
C THR A 163 4.96 20.76 -3.64
N GLY A 164 5.88 20.06 -2.99
CA GLY A 164 7.15 19.61 -3.56
C GLY A 164 7.24 18.10 -3.90
N LEU A 165 6.14 17.36 -3.83
CA LEU A 165 6.16 15.91 -4.04
C LEU A 165 6.39 15.58 -5.53
N LYS A 166 7.59 15.07 -5.86
CA LYS A 166 7.96 14.69 -7.23
C LYS A 166 7.35 13.36 -7.66
N GLU A 167 7.33 12.38 -6.76
CA GLU A 167 6.85 11.02 -7.01
C GLU A 167 5.88 10.61 -5.91
N THR A 168 4.77 9.99 -6.28
CA THR A 168 3.80 9.49 -5.31
C THR A 168 4.39 8.28 -4.59
N PRO A 169 4.53 8.32 -3.25
CA PRO A 169 5.10 7.21 -2.50
C PRO A 169 4.12 6.05 -2.37
N ILE A 170 4.60 4.82 -2.42
CA ILE A 170 3.82 3.64 -1.99
C ILE A 170 4.08 3.45 -0.49
N ARG A 171 3.17 3.93 0.36
CA ARG A 171 3.34 3.85 1.82
C ARG A 171 2.70 2.60 2.40
N VAL A 172 3.53 1.73 2.96
CA VAL A 172 3.10 0.45 3.54
C VAL A 172 3.04 0.53 5.07
N PRO A 173 2.12 -0.21 5.71
CA PRO A 173 2.07 -0.26 7.17
C PRO A 173 3.34 -0.88 7.75
N ILE A 174 3.69 -0.46 8.96
CA ILE A 174 4.81 -0.99 9.73
C ILE A 174 4.31 -2.22 10.50
N GLN A 175 5.05 -3.32 10.39
CA GLN A 175 4.76 -4.55 11.13
C GLN A 175 4.84 -4.29 12.65
N GLY A 176 3.81 -4.72 13.39
CA GLY A 176 3.74 -4.54 14.84
C GLY A 176 3.23 -3.15 15.29
N LEU A 177 2.91 -2.25 14.35
CA LEU A 177 2.44 -0.89 14.66
C LEU A 177 1.01 -0.67 14.11
N PRO A 178 -0.06 -0.97 14.87
CA PRO A 178 -1.45 -0.91 14.39
C PRO A 178 -1.88 0.45 13.83
N GLU A 179 -1.39 1.54 14.39
CA GLU A 179 -1.68 2.92 13.96
C GLU A 179 -1.12 3.28 12.59
N SER A 180 -0.21 2.45 12.06
CA SER A 180 0.30 2.60 10.69
C SER A 180 -0.65 2.03 9.63
N LYS A 181 -1.67 1.26 10.04
CA LYS A 181 -2.70 0.75 9.14
C LYS A 181 -3.70 1.84 8.79
N ARG A 182 -4.13 1.86 7.52
CA ARG A 182 -5.07 2.83 6.99
C ARG A 182 -6.30 2.13 6.41
N LYS A 183 -7.45 2.79 6.52
CA LYS A 183 -8.66 2.38 5.79
C LYS A 183 -8.42 2.54 4.28
N PRO A 184 -9.04 1.71 3.40
CA PRO A 184 -8.86 1.82 1.96
C PRO A 184 -9.13 3.24 1.41
N GLN A 185 -10.15 3.92 1.92
CA GLN A 185 -10.56 5.26 1.51
C GLN A 185 -9.53 6.34 1.89
N TYR A 186 -8.62 6.04 2.82
CA TYR A 186 -7.55 6.96 3.23
C TYR A 186 -6.25 6.75 2.45
N ILE A 187 -6.24 5.86 1.46
CA ILE A 187 -5.13 5.63 0.55
C ILE A 187 -5.40 6.42 -0.72
N ALA A 188 -4.48 7.28 -1.14
CA ALA A 188 -4.71 8.10 -2.32
C ALA A 188 -4.80 7.21 -3.58
N PRO A 189 -5.71 7.50 -4.52
CA PRO A 189 -5.82 6.77 -5.78
C PRO A 189 -4.49 6.68 -6.54
N GLU A 190 -3.64 7.70 -6.43
CA GLU A 190 -2.30 7.75 -7.02
C GLU A 190 -1.31 6.80 -6.32
N GLU A 191 -1.44 6.56 -5.00
CA GLU A 191 -0.64 5.54 -4.30
C GLU A 191 -1.05 4.14 -4.78
N VAL A 192 -2.37 3.90 -4.89
CA VAL A 192 -2.93 2.64 -5.40
C VAL A 192 -2.48 2.41 -6.84
N GLU A 193 -2.50 3.45 -7.69
CA GLU A 193 -1.99 3.38 -9.06
C GLU A 193 -0.52 2.97 -9.11
N ALA A 194 0.33 3.61 -8.31
CA ALA A 194 1.75 3.28 -8.25
C ALA A 194 1.97 1.81 -7.82
N ALA A 195 1.22 1.34 -6.84
CA ALA A 195 1.27 -0.06 -6.38
C ALA A 195 0.75 -1.04 -7.44
N MET A 196 -0.37 -0.75 -8.10
CA MET A 196 -0.92 -1.62 -9.15
C MET A 196 0.03 -1.76 -10.34
N LYS A 197 0.63 -0.66 -10.78
CA LYS A 197 1.64 -0.68 -11.85
C LYS A 197 2.84 -1.54 -11.45
N LEU A 198 3.30 -1.40 -10.22
CA LEU A 198 4.40 -2.21 -9.68
C LEU A 198 4.05 -3.70 -9.71
N VAL A 199 2.90 -4.09 -9.16
CA VAL A 199 2.44 -5.48 -9.12
C VAL A 199 2.28 -6.05 -10.53
N ALA A 200 1.62 -5.32 -11.44
CA ALA A 200 1.40 -5.74 -12.81
C ALA A 200 2.72 -5.91 -13.60
N GLN A 201 3.71 -5.07 -13.34
CA GLN A 201 5.05 -5.17 -13.95
C GLN A 201 5.76 -6.46 -13.53
N TYR A 202 5.66 -6.87 -12.26
CA TYR A 202 6.31 -8.09 -11.77
C TYR A 202 5.58 -9.38 -12.13
N ALA A 203 4.26 -9.35 -12.19
CA ALA A 203 3.48 -10.56 -12.43
C ALA A 203 3.52 -11.03 -13.90
N LEU A 204 3.96 -10.18 -14.84
CA LEU A 204 4.00 -10.47 -16.29
C LEU A 204 2.65 -10.94 -16.88
N GLY A 205 1.55 -10.58 -16.22
CA GLY A 205 0.18 -11.01 -16.54
C GLY A 205 -0.56 -11.47 -15.29
N ILE A 206 -1.57 -10.71 -14.87
CA ILE A 206 -2.33 -10.98 -13.63
C ILE A 206 -3.81 -10.66 -13.83
N SER A 207 -4.72 -11.49 -13.31
CA SER A 207 -6.16 -11.18 -13.38
C SER A 207 -6.52 -9.94 -12.56
N ASP A 208 -7.60 -9.25 -12.92
CA ASP A 208 -8.12 -8.07 -12.21
C ASP A 208 -8.26 -8.33 -10.70
N GLU A 209 -8.84 -9.47 -10.34
CA GLU A 209 -9.07 -9.86 -8.95
C GLU A 209 -7.76 -10.10 -8.20
N SER A 210 -6.80 -10.77 -8.84
CA SER A 210 -5.49 -11.03 -8.25
C SER A 210 -4.70 -9.74 -8.10
N LEU A 211 -4.77 -8.82 -9.07
CA LEU A 211 -4.11 -7.52 -9.02
C LEU A 211 -4.64 -6.68 -7.86
N ILE A 212 -5.97 -6.64 -7.67
CA ILE A 212 -6.60 -5.97 -6.53
C ILE A 212 -6.14 -6.61 -5.22
N ALA A 213 -6.12 -7.95 -5.14
CA ALA A 213 -5.74 -8.67 -3.94
C ALA A 213 -4.26 -8.44 -3.55
N GLU A 214 -3.34 -8.53 -4.51
CA GLU A 214 -1.92 -8.26 -4.27
C GLU A 214 -1.68 -6.79 -3.92
N THR A 215 -2.37 -5.85 -4.58
CA THR A 215 -2.30 -4.43 -4.22
C THR A 215 -2.80 -4.17 -2.80
N ALA A 216 -3.89 -4.82 -2.38
CA ALA A 216 -4.40 -4.71 -1.02
C ALA A 216 -3.42 -5.23 0.03
N LYS A 217 -2.71 -6.33 -0.27
CA LYS A 217 -1.65 -6.86 0.61
C LYS A 217 -0.52 -5.87 0.81
N VAL A 218 -0.10 -5.14 -0.23
CA VAL A 218 0.94 -4.09 -0.12
C VAL A 218 0.55 -3.06 0.95
N PHE A 219 -0.70 -2.64 0.99
CA PHE A 219 -1.19 -1.67 1.98
C PHE A 219 -1.63 -2.29 3.31
N GLY A 220 -1.46 -3.61 3.49
CA GLY A 220 -1.92 -4.34 4.67
C GLY A 220 -3.43 -4.28 4.90
N VAL A 221 -4.19 -4.10 3.82
CA VAL A 221 -5.65 -4.05 3.81
C VAL A 221 -6.20 -5.45 3.55
N ASN A 222 -7.33 -5.78 4.18
CA ASN A 222 -8.01 -7.03 3.89
C ASN A 222 -8.64 -6.98 2.48
N HIS A 223 -8.05 -7.71 1.53
CA HIS A 223 -8.54 -7.84 0.15
C HIS A 223 -9.97 -8.39 0.02
N GLY A 224 -10.47 -9.12 1.03
CA GLY A 224 -11.86 -9.62 1.05
C GLY A 224 -12.89 -8.58 1.50
N GLY A 225 -12.47 -7.38 1.91
CA GLY A 225 -13.39 -6.31 2.30
C GLY A 225 -14.01 -5.63 1.08
N GLU A 226 -15.34 -5.53 1.06
CA GLU A 226 -16.10 -4.89 -0.03
C GLU A 226 -15.62 -3.45 -0.30
N GLU A 227 -15.28 -2.71 0.75
CA GLU A 227 -14.73 -1.35 0.65
C GLU A 227 -13.39 -1.29 -0.10
N ALA A 228 -12.45 -2.20 0.21
CA ALA A 228 -11.15 -2.23 -0.43
C ALA A 228 -11.28 -2.61 -1.91
N LYS A 229 -12.14 -3.60 -2.20
CA LYS A 229 -12.46 -4.01 -3.56
C LYS A 229 -13.04 -2.84 -4.35
N ALA A 230 -14.03 -2.13 -3.80
CA ALA A 230 -14.65 -0.98 -4.45
C ALA A 230 -13.62 0.11 -4.79
N VAL A 231 -12.83 0.56 -3.82
CA VAL A 231 -11.83 1.64 -4.03
C VAL A 231 -10.79 1.23 -5.08
N PHE A 232 -10.26 0.00 -4.99
CA PHE A 232 -9.18 -0.43 -5.89
C PHE A 232 -9.69 -0.81 -7.28
N SER A 233 -10.90 -1.36 -7.40
CA SER A 233 -11.53 -1.60 -8.70
C SER A 233 -11.75 -0.30 -9.47
N GLU A 234 -12.15 0.79 -8.82
CA GLU A 234 -12.30 2.09 -9.48
C GLU A 234 -10.97 2.65 -9.99
N VAL A 235 -9.89 2.46 -9.22
CA VAL A 235 -8.54 2.81 -9.69
C VAL A 235 -8.15 1.95 -10.89
N LEU A 236 -8.35 0.63 -10.84
CA LEU A 236 -8.03 -0.27 -11.95
C LEU A 236 -8.77 0.13 -13.23
N LYS A 237 -10.09 0.34 -13.16
CA LYS A 237 -10.92 0.80 -14.30
C LYS A 237 -10.37 2.09 -14.89
N ARG A 238 -9.99 3.05 -14.04
CA ARG A 238 -9.37 4.31 -14.48
C ARG A 238 -8.05 4.06 -15.22
N LEU A 239 -7.18 3.18 -14.70
CA LEU A 239 -5.89 2.88 -15.32
C LEU A 239 -6.01 2.22 -16.68
N VAL A 240 -6.94 1.28 -16.83
CA VAL A 240 -7.23 0.64 -18.12
C VAL A 240 -7.77 1.68 -19.12
N ARG A 241 -8.72 2.52 -18.69
CA ARG A 241 -9.26 3.61 -19.52
C ARG A 241 -8.18 4.60 -19.97
N GLU A 242 -7.25 4.93 -19.08
CA GLU A 242 -6.11 5.83 -19.36
C GLU A 242 -4.96 5.13 -20.10
N ARG A 243 -5.11 3.84 -20.46
CA ARG A 243 -4.08 3.00 -21.11
C ARG A 243 -2.76 2.93 -20.34
N LYS A 244 -2.82 3.10 -19.02
CA LYS A 244 -1.69 2.94 -18.09
C LYS A 244 -1.48 1.49 -17.68
N LEU A 245 -2.51 0.67 -17.83
CA LEU A 245 -2.48 -0.79 -17.75
C LEU A 245 -3.21 -1.32 -18.99
N VAL A 246 -2.75 -2.45 -19.52
CA VAL A 246 -3.35 -3.10 -20.69
C VAL A 246 -4.04 -4.37 -20.22
N GLN A 247 -5.34 -4.44 -20.49
CA GLN A 247 -6.13 -5.66 -20.31
C GLN A 247 -6.17 -6.41 -21.65
N LYS A 248 -5.78 -7.68 -21.63
CA LYS A 248 -5.77 -8.58 -22.78
C LYS A 248 -7.09 -9.33 -22.89
N ASP A 249 -7.36 -9.89 -24.07
CA ASP A 249 -8.58 -10.66 -24.36
C ASP A 249 -8.75 -11.91 -23.47
N ASP A 250 -7.65 -12.43 -22.93
CA ASP A 250 -7.63 -13.56 -21.97
C ASP A 250 -7.98 -13.15 -20.52
N GLY A 251 -8.31 -11.88 -20.28
CA GLY A 251 -8.66 -11.34 -18.97
C GLY A 251 -7.44 -11.01 -18.09
N THR A 252 -6.22 -11.07 -18.64
CA THR A 252 -5.00 -10.69 -17.91
C THR A 252 -4.68 -9.21 -18.06
N VAL A 253 -4.19 -8.61 -16.97
CA VAL A 253 -3.71 -7.23 -16.90
C VAL A 253 -2.20 -7.23 -16.89
N THR A 254 -1.61 -6.34 -17.68
CA THR A 254 -0.17 -6.11 -17.78
C THR A 254 0.14 -4.62 -17.66
N ALA A 255 1.36 -4.31 -17.22
CA ALA A 255 1.87 -2.94 -17.31
C ALA A 255 1.93 -2.52 -18.78
N ALA A 256 1.48 -1.29 -19.08
CA ALA A 256 1.54 -0.72 -20.42
C ALA A 256 2.97 -0.43 -20.88
#